data_AF-A0AAE3T697-F1
#
_entry.id   AF-A0AAE3T697-F1
#
_cell.length_a   1.000
_cell.length_b   1.000
_cell.length_c   1.000
_cell.angle_alpha   90.00
_cell.angle_beta   90.00
_cell.angle_gamma   90.00
#
_symmetry.space_group_name_H-M   'P 1'
#
loop_
_entity.id
_entity.type
_entity.pdbx_description
1 polymer ?
#
loop_
_entity_poly.entity_id
_entity_poly.type
_entity_poly.pdbx_seq_one_letter_code
_entity_poly.pdbx_strand_id
1 'polypeptide(L)'
;MSKTLTPSDVVEELTQIKEQMLDLIENVRGILKAGGFGSALARAEDYWMAHLTCAISHDHDYLGGSGCTLQDTIEEIESGEDEDEEDDHA
;
A
#
# COMPACT_ATOMS: atom_id res chain seq x y z
N MET A 1 -7.66 -21.37 -16.14
CA MET A 1 -6.22 -21.60 -16.07
C MET A 1 -5.66 -20.55 -15.15
N SER A 2 -5.18 -20.92 -13.97
CA SER A 2 -4.47 -19.96 -13.12
C SER A 2 -3.16 -19.65 -13.83
N LYS A 3 -3.00 -18.39 -14.26
CA LYS A 3 -1.75 -17.93 -14.84
C LYS A 3 -0.78 -17.83 -13.65
N THR A 4 0.31 -18.58 -13.67
CA THR A 4 1.41 -18.36 -12.72
C THR A 4 2.04 -17.03 -13.09
N LEU A 5 2.07 -16.10 -12.15
CA LEU A 5 2.69 -14.79 -12.32
C LEU A 5 4.20 -14.92 -12.07
N THR A 6 5.00 -14.22 -12.87
CA THR A 6 6.43 -14.04 -12.56
C THR A 6 6.59 -12.99 -11.45
N PRO A 7 7.73 -12.95 -10.73
CA PRO A 7 7.97 -11.88 -9.74
C PRO A 7 7.77 -10.48 -10.31
N SER A 8 8.21 -10.24 -11.55
CA SER A 8 7.98 -8.97 -12.25
C SER A 8 6.50 -8.68 -12.50
N ASP A 9 5.71 -9.69 -12.88
CA ASP A 9 4.26 -9.51 -13.06
C ASP A 9 3.59 -9.18 -11.71
N VAL A 10 4.05 -9.81 -10.61
CA VAL A 10 3.51 -9.55 -9.26
C VAL A 10 3.84 -8.12 -8.81
N VAL A 11 5.09 -7.69 -8.95
CA VAL A 11 5.55 -6.34 -8.61
C VAL A 11 4.77 -5.27 -9.38
N GLU A 12 4.58 -5.47 -10.69
CA GLU A 12 3.81 -4.54 -11.53
C GLU A 12 2.36 -4.41 -11.04
N GLU A 13 1.68 -5.54 -10.85
CA GLU A 13 0.27 -5.56 -10.42
C GLU A 13 0.10 -4.99 -9.00
N LEU A 14 1.00 -5.33 -8.07
CA LEU A 14 0.97 -4.80 -6.70
C LEU A 14 1.25 -3.29 -6.68
N THR A 15 2.18 -2.80 -7.49
CA THR A 15 2.45 -1.37 -7.63
C THR A 15 1.22 -0.64 -8.16
N GLN A 16 0.57 -1.21 -9.18
CA GLN A 16 -0.66 -0.64 -9.74
C GLN A 16 -1.80 -0.62 -8.71
N ILE A 17 -1.93 -1.66 -7.88
CA ILE A 17 -2.92 -1.70 -6.80
C ILE A 17 -2.59 -0.65 -5.72
N LYS A 18 -1.32 -0.52 -5.33
CA LYS A 18 -0.84 0.48 -4.38
C LYS A 18 -1.25 1.88 -4.81
N GLU A 19 -0.96 2.24 -6.07
CA GLU A 19 -1.32 3.55 -6.64
C GLU A 19 -2.84 3.76 -6.65
N GLN A 20 -3.62 2.77 -7.07
CA GLN A 20 -5.09 2.86 -7.06
C GLN A 20 -5.66 3.05 -5.65
N MET A 21 -5.09 2.40 -4.63
CA MET A 21 -5.53 2.58 -3.25
C MET A 21 -5.27 4.00 -2.76
N LEU A 22 -4.10 4.58 -3.08
CA LEU A 22 -3.77 5.95 -2.73
C LEU A 22 -4.68 6.96 -3.44
N ASP A 23 -4.94 6.75 -4.74
CA ASP A 23 -5.89 7.57 -5.51
C ASP A 23 -7.30 7.51 -4.94
N LEU A 24 -7.77 6.34 -4.50
CA LEU A 24 -9.07 6.19 -3.85
C LEU A 24 -9.15 6.93 -2.52
N ILE A 25 -8.08 6.94 -1.71
CA ILE A 25 -8.02 7.71 -0.47
C ILE A 25 -8.12 9.21 -0.77
N GLU A 26 -7.38 9.71 -1.76
CA GLU A 26 -7.44 11.11 -2.19
C GLU A 26 -8.82 11.48 -2.74
N ASN A 27 -9.45 10.57 -3.49
CA ASN A 27 -10.82 10.75 -3.97
C ASN A 27 -11.82 10.89 -2.81
N VAL A 28 -11.68 10.10 -1.74
CA VAL A 28 -12.52 10.27 -0.55
C VAL A 28 -12.30 11.63 0.10
N ARG A 29 -11.05 12.09 0.22
CA ARG A 29 -10.73 13.45 0.70
C ARG A 29 -11.43 14.51 -0.17
N GLY A 30 -11.32 14.39 -1.49
CA GLY A 30 -11.98 15.26 -2.45
C GLY A 30 -13.51 15.29 -2.32
N ILE A 31 -14.14 14.12 -2.18
CA ILE A 31 -15.60 13.98 -2.03
C ILE A 31 -16.08 14.62 -0.72
N LEU A 32 -15.42 14.37 0.40
CA LEU A 32 -15.79 14.94 1.70
C LEU A 32 -15.63 16.46 1.70
N LYS A 33 -14.56 16.97 1.07
CA LYS A 33 -14.32 18.40 0.89
C LYS A 33 -15.39 19.04 0.01
N ALA A 34 -15.70 18.46 -1.15
CA ALA A 34 -16.71 18.96 -2.07
C ALA A 34 -18.12 18.93 -1.49
N GLY A 35 -18.43 17.92 -0.66
CA GLY A 35 -19.70 17.81 0.06
C GLY A 35 -19.85 18.74 1.27
N GLY A 36 -18.81 19.49 1.63
CA GLY A 36 -18.83 20.39 2.79
C GLY A 36 -18.74 19.66 4.15
N PHE A 37 -18.32 18.40 4.17
CA PHE A 37 -18.24 17.59 5.39
C PHE A 37 -16.91 17.76 6.15
N GLY A 38 -16.53 19.02 6.45
CA GLY A 38 -15.22 19.34 7.02
C GLY A 38 -14.88 18.62 8.33
N SER A 39 -15.85 18.46 9.25
CA SER A 39 -15.62 17.73 10.50
C SER A 39 -15.43 16.22 10.30
N ALA A 40 -16.11 15.63 9.31
CA ALA A 40 -15.92 14.22 8.98
C ALA A 40 -14.58 14.00 8.27
N LEU A 41 -14.19 14.93 7.39
CA LEU A 41 -12.89 14.94 6.72
C LEU A 41 -11.75 14.98 7.75
N ALA A 42 -11.78 15.93 8.69
CA ALA A 42 -10.75 16.03 9.72
C ALA A 42 -10.61 14.72 10.52
N ARG A 43 -11.72 14.10 10.91
CA ARG A 43 -11.69 12.79 11.59
C ARG A 43 -11.23 11.66 10.67
N ALA A 44 -11.49 11.73 9.37
CA ALA A 44 -10.97 10.72 8.45
C ALA A 44 -9.45 10.84 8.34
N GLU A 45 -8.94 12.06 8.16
CA GLU A 45 -7.51 12.39 8.04
C GLU A 45 -6.73 12.03 9.31
N ASP A 46 -7.29 12.32 10.50
CA ASP A 46 -6.62 12.05 11.79
C ASP A 46 -6.64 10.56 12.19
N TYR A 47 -7.50 9.74 11.60
CA TYR A 47 -7.68 8.35 11.99
C TYR A 47 -7.47 7.39 10.82
N TRP A 48 -8.54 7.01 10.13
CA TRP A 48 -8.48 5.85 9.26
C TRP A 48 -7.74 6.13 7.95
N MET A 49 -7.75 7.36 7.41
CA MET A 49 -6.95 7.69 6.23
C MET A 49 -5.46 7.62 6.54
N ALA A 50 -5.04 8.17 7.69
CA ALA A 50 -3.66 8.05 8.15
C ALA A 50 -3.22 6.59 8.26
N HIS A 51 -4.01 5.75 8.92
CA HIS A 51 -3.69 4.34 9.09
C HIS A 51 -3.57 3.60 7.75
N LEU A 52 -4.47 3.84 6.80
CA LEU A 52 -4.39 3.20 5.49
C LEU A 52 -3.16 3.69 4.73
N THR A 53 -2.91 5.00 4.67
CA THR A 53 -1.76 5.54 3.96
C THR A 53 -0.44 5.00 4.54
N CYS A 54 -0.30 4.97 5.87
CA CYS A 54 0.88 4.40 6.55
C CYS A 54 1.04 2.89 6.36
N ALA A 55 -0.03 2.15 6.05
CA ALA A 55 0.04 0.72 5.74
C ALA A 55 0.35 0.44 4.27
N ILE A 56 0.21 1.44 3.39
CA ILE A 56 0.38 1.28 1.94
C ILE A 56 1.76 1.78 1.48
N SER A 57 2.24 2.89 2.06
CA SER A 57 3.42 3.60 1.56
C SER A 57 4.25 4.17 2.71
N HIS A 58 5.55 4.31 2.48
CA HIS A 58 6.46 5.11 3.32
C HIS A 58 6.39 6.61 3.02
N ASP A 59 5.88 6.97 1.83
CA ASP A 59 5.72 8.36 1.41
C ASP A 59 4.39 8.92 1.91
N HIS A 60 4.43 9.58 3.07
CA HIS A 60 3.27 10.24 3.67
C HIS A 60 3.66 11.33 4.68
N ASP A 61 2.74 12.28 4.91
CA ASP A 61 2.92 13.37 5.87
C ASP A 61 2.46 13.03 7.31
N TYR A 62 2.09 11.77 7.58
CA TYR A 62 1.62 11.34 8.88
C TYR A 62 2.76 11.01 9.86
N LEU A 63 2.49 11.21 11.15
CA LEU A 63 3.43 10.87 12.21
C LEU A 63 3.25 9.42 12.65
N GLY A 64 4.31 8.62 12.54
CA GLY A 64 4.27 7.17 12.74
C GLY A 64 4.25 6.43 11.41
N GLY A 65 4.42 5.12 11.46
CA GLY A 65 4.40 4.25 10.27
C GLY A 65 3.85 2.87 10.63
N SER A 66 3.65 2.03 9.64
CA SER A 66 3.35 0.61 9.86
C SER A 66 4.64 -0.17 10.14
N GLY A 67 4.52 -1.30 10.84
CA GLY A 67 5.64 -2.24 11.00
C GLY A 67 5.99 -3.00 9.72
N CYS A 68 5.08 -2.99 8.74
CA CYS A 68 5.23 -3.54 7.39
C CYS A 68 4.16 -2.91 6.50
N THR A 69 4.56 -2.43 5.33
CA THR A 69 3.71 -1.76 4.34
C THR A 69 3.56 -2.59 3.07
N LEU A 70 2.58 -2.28 2.23
CA LEU A 70 2.52 -2.85 0.88
C LEU A 70 3.78 -2.53 0.07
N GLN A 71 4.39 -1.36 0.27
CA GLN A 71 5.67 -1.01 -0.34
C GLN A 71 6.78 -1.97 0.09
N ASP A 72 6.86 -2.34 1.37
CA ASP A 72 7.86 -3.30 1.86
C ASP A 72 7.71 -4.66 1.19
N THR A 73 6.47 -5.15 1.04
CA THR A 73 6.20 -6.41 0.33
C THR A 73 6.63 -6.34 -1.14
N ILE A 74 6.44 -5.20 -1.82
CA ILE A 74 6.90 -5.03 -3.19
C ILE A 74 8.44 -5.08 -3.25
N GLU A 75 9.10 -4.36 -2.35
CA GLU A 75 10.57 -4.30 -2.28
C GLU A 75 11.19 -5.66 -1.94
N GLU A 76 10.55 -6.47 -1.09
CA GLU A 76 10.95 -7.84 -0.74
C GLU A 76 10.92 -8.78 -1.97
N ILE A 77 9.89 -8.66 -2.81
CA ILE A 77 9.78 -9.45 -4.04
C ILE A 77 10.80 -8.97 -5.09
N GLU A 78 11.02 -7.64 -5.20
CA GLU A 78 12.01 -7.06 -6.11
C GLU A 78 13.45 -7.44 -5.73
N SER A 79 13.76 -7.54 -4.44
CA SER A 79 15.09 -7.92 -3.94
C SER A 79 15.38 -9.41 -4.10
N GLY A 80 14.36 -10.24 -4.35
CA GLY A 80 14.48 -11.69 -4.40
C GLY A 80 14.67 -12.33 -3.02
N GLU A 81 14.40 -11.60 -1.94
CA GLU A 81 14.46 -12.10 -0.55
C GLU A 81 13.33 -13.10 -0.23
N ASP A 82 12.37 -13.26 -1.16
CA ASP A 82 11.27 -14.23 -1.14
C ASP A 82 11.65 -15.60 -1.78
N GLU A 83 12.90 -15.76 -2.26
CA GLU A 83 13.42 -17.08 -2.68
C GLU A 83 13.78 -17.90 -1.44
N ASP A 84 12.86 -18.76 -1.01
CA ASP A 84 13.09 -19.82 -0.03
C ASP A 84 14.46 -20.48 -0.28
N GLU A 85 15.37 -20.35 0.69
CA GLU A 85 16.57 -21.17 0.81
C GLU A 85 16.15 -22.65 0.91
N GLU A 86 15.89 -23.32 -0.22
CA GLU A 86 15.98 -24.79 -0.32
C GLU A 86 17.47 -25.16 -0.20
N ASP A 87 17.99 -25.08 1.03
CA ASP A 87 19.25 -25.70 1.45
C ASP A 87 19.07 -27.21 1.32
N ASP A 88 19.43 -27.72 0.13
CA ASP A 88 19.66 -29.13 -0.17
C ASP A 88 20.83 -29.62 0.69
N HIS A 89 20.54 -29.89 1.96
CA HIS A 89 21.41 -30.67 2.84
C HIS A 89 21.45 -32.12 2.36
N ALA A 90 22.37 -32.39 1.43
CA ALA A 90 22.82 -33.72 0.98
C ALA A 90 23.70 -34.44 2.01
#